data_AF-A0A661PR62-F1
#
_entry.id   AF-A0A661PR62-F1
#
_cell.length_a   1.000
_cell.length_b   1.000
_cell.length_c   1.000
_cell.angle_alpha   90.00
_cell.angle_beta   90.00
_cell.angle_gamma   90.00
#
_symmetry.space_group_name_H-M   'P 1'
#
loop_
_entity.id
_entity.type
_entity.pdbx_description
1 polymer ?
#
loop_
_entity_poly.entity_id
_entity_poly.type
_entity_poly.pdbx_seq_one_letter_code
_entity_poly.pdbx_strand_id
1 'polypeptide(L)'
;MAPPLANNNDLNSIGGGAGAESTDDPAAYFYQDTGIVYRKVTATAAGGAGFGYTHGSTFDMTAAATRTMMMKFIVTDFGGLNATEGVTLRLGSSTTAYHLIPVTGSDVAGTPLDLYPAKGGFIILPVDPNIAAYIISTNGSPALASTDYFGITARFASASAKSENLGLDAIDLGVGLELHTGGVLKDFVDHDEGITTNRFGYATQAAAGVYNIFGTLFIARNAGSSAAITMNDATRDSWLFPDGLFAAEWSGFLLDLNSVSAIIAIQNKTLTGLGSTALIDTRPVFKAIGVAGTSILVNLTFTNFAKITLTSAVTARDWIVIDSDQIIQDGAIIERATIDNSAVGTGVAAILSDDVEDITDSHFISSNVGHAVELTSNHTTPVQWDGNTLSGYAGTVGDNLVPNSGSLDAAIYNNSGKALEIQVVNGANSPSVRNGAGATTTVVAGLINLTVTVLDDETGLPISTARVWLGRKSDKSELINGQVNASGVITASIPYDSDTDVLGWAREQNLTPPDYTQKNISGQYTTAGFSVTVRLLPNE
;
A
#
# COMPACT_ATOMS: atom_id res chain seq x y z
N MET A 1 14.27 -13.32 -20.40
CA MET A 1 15.71 -13.04 -20.27
C MET A 1 16.26 -12.90 -21.68
N ALA A 2 16.67 -11.69 -22.07
CA ALA A 2 17.47 -11.55 -23.29
C ALA A 2 18.90 -12.02 -22.95
N PRO A 3 19.59 -12.79 -23.82
CA PRO A 3 20.98 -13.17 -23.58
C PRO A 3 21.89 -11.94 -23.39
N PRO A 4 23.04 -12.10 -22.71
CA PRO A 4 24.04 -11.04 -22.58
C PRO A 4 24.37 -10.47 -23.95
N LEU A 5 24.56 -9.14 -24.03
CA LEU A 5 24.93 -8.43 -25.25
C LEU A 5 26.26 -9.02 -25.77
N ALA A 6 26.19 -9.97 -26.72
CA ALA A 6 27.34 -10.76 -27.13
C ALA A 6 27.89 -10.35 -28.51
N ASN A 7 29.21 -10.16 -28.51
CA ASN A 7 30.15 -10.01 -29.63
C ASN A 7 30.16 -8.67 -30.39
N ASN A 8 31.37 -8.17 -30.65
CA ASN A 8 31.70 -6.87 -31.24
C ASN A 8 31.14 -6.64 -32.67
N ASN A 9 30.65 -7.69 -33.36
CA ASN A 9 30.25 -7.57 -34.78
C ASN A 9 28.86 -6.93 -34.99
N ASP A 10 28.02 -6.88 -33.96
CA ASP A 10 26.64 -6.35 -34.06
C ASP A 10 26.48 -4.95 -33.45
N LEU A 11 27.60 -4.30 -33.10
CA LEU A 11 27.64 -2.96 -32.54
C LEU A 11 27.77 -1.88 -33.62
N ASN A 12 26.80 -0.97 -33.67
CA ASN A 12 26.77 0.15 -34.59
C ASN A 12 27.12 1.45 -33.88
N SER A 13 28.07 2.22 -34.44
CA SER A 13 28.41 3.56 -33.94
C SER A 13 27.31 4.57 -34.29
N ILE A 14 26.88 5.35 -33.30
CA ILE A 14 25.92 6.45 -33.47
C ILE A 14 26.66 7.78 -33.27
N GLY A 15 26.51 8.73 -34.21
CA GLY A 15 27.08 10.08 -34.06
C GLY A 15 28.58 10.21 -34.41
N GLY A 16 29.19 9.22 -35.07
CA GLY A 16 30.59 9.25 -35.51
C GLY A 16 31.62 9.07 -34.38
N GLY A 17 32.91 8.84 -34.70
CA GLY A 17 34.00 8.59 -33.73
C GLY A 17 34.37 7.10 -33.55
N ALA A 18 35.27 6.79 -32.60
CA ALA A 18 35.70 5.41 -32.30
C ALA A 18 34.50 4.52 -31.93
N GLY A 19 34.50 3.25 -32.35
CA GLY A 19 33.40 2.30 -32.11
C GLY A 19 33.13 2.05 -30.63
N ALA A 20 31.99 1.39 -30.34
CA ALA A 20 31.81 0.79 -29.03
C ALA A 20 32.65 -0.48 -28.93
N GLU A 21 33.05 -0.82 -27.71
CA GLU A 21 33.78 -2.04 -27.41
C GLU A 21 32.97 -2.83 -26.39
N SER A 22 32.93 -4.16 -26.56
CA SER A 22 32.50 -5.10 -25.53
C SER A 22 33.74 -5.72 -24.93
N THR A 23 33.86 -5.76 -23.61
CA THR A 23 34.97 -6.45 -22.95
C THR A 23 34.47 -7.45 -21.94
N ASP A 24 35.10 -8.62 -21.95
CA ASP A 24 35.01 -9.61 -20.87
C ASP A 24 36.12 -9.37 -19.83
N ASP A 25 36.85 -8.24 -19.91
CA ASP A 25 37.90 -7.90 -18.96
C ASP A 25 37.30 -7.78 -17.56
N PRO A 26 37.71 -8.62 -16.59
CA PRO A 26 37.22 -8.55 -15.21
C PRO A 26 37.61 -7.23 -14.51
N ALA A 27 38.49 -6.41 -15.09
CA ALA A 27 38.78 -5.06 -14.63
C ALA A 27 37.81 -3.99 -15.16
N ALA A 28 36.91 -4.33 -16.08
CA ALA A 28 35.87 -3.44 -16.58
C ALA A 28 34.64 -3.37 -15.65
N TYR A 29 33.88 -2.29 -15.75
CA TYR A 29 32.66 -2.09 -14.96
C TYR A 29 31.50 -2.87 -15.56
N PHE A 30 31.02 -3.92 -14.91
CA PHE A 30 29.81 -4.66 -15.30
C PHE A 30 28.82 -4.75 -14.13
N TYR A 31 27.54 -4.75 -14.46
CA TYR A 31 26.43 -4.95 -13.54
C TYR A 31 26.06 -6.43 -13.49
N GLN A 32 25.71 -7.03 -14.63
CA GLN A 32 25.26 -8.43 -14.74
C GLN A 32 26.27 -9.27 -15.53
N ASP A 33 26.55 -10.48 -15.05
CA ASP A 33 27.50 -11.42 -15.68
C ASP A 33 28.86 -10.81 -16.03
N THR A 34 29.50 -11.26 -17.11
CA THR A 34 30.76 -10.76 -17.63
C THR A 34 30.50 -10.15 -19.01
N GLY A 35 30.30 -8.83 -19.07
CA GLY A 35 30.22 -8.12 -20.35
C GLY A 35 29.37 -6.86 -20.31
N ILE A 36 30.02 -5.71 -20.49
CA ILE A 36 29.36 -4.42 -20.75
C ILE A 36 29.72 -3.94 -22.16
N VAL A 37 28.80 -3.25 -22.83
CA VAL A 37 29.13 -2.48 -24.04
C VAL A 37 29.39 -1.04 -23.62
N TYR A 38 30.55 -0.52 -23.96
CA TYR A 38 30.93 0.82 -23.56
C TYR A 38 31.61 1.60 -24.67
N ARG A 39 31.58 2.93 -24.54
CA ARG A 39 32.11 3.84 -25.54
C ARG A 39 32.58 5.13 -24.90
N LYS A 40 33.65 5.68 -25.47
CA LYS A 40 34.03 7.08 -25.27
C LYS A 40 33.14 8.01 -26.10
N VAL A 41 32.34 8.80 -25.39
CA VAL A 41 31.44 9.80 -25.96
C VAL A 41 31.97 11.19 -25.61
N THR A 42 32.21 12.00 -26.63
CA THR A 42 32.64 13.40 -26.53
C THR A 42 31.66 14.34 -27.22
N ALA A 43 30.50 13.84 -27.64
CA ALA A 43 29.53 14.59 -28.41
C ALA A 43 28.82 15.65 -27.57
N THR A 44 28.79 16.88 -28.09
CA THR A 44 28.06 18.02 -27.53
C THR A 44 26.87 18.44 -28.39
N ALA A 45 26.84 17.99 -29.64
CA ALA A 45 25.78 18.26 -30.61
C ALA A 45 24.45 17.57 -30.24
N ALA A 46 23.34 18.10 -30.79
CA ALA A 46 22.01 17.53 -30.61
C ALA A 46 21.96 16.06 -31.08
N GLY A 47 21.22 15.21 -30.35
CA GLY A 47 21.13 13.76 -30.60
C GLY A 47 22.28 12.92 -30.01
N GLY A 48 23.34 13.56 -29.51
CA GLY A 48 24.47 12.92 -28.83
C GLY A 48 25.27 11.94 -29.70
N ALA A 49 26.12 11.15 -29.06
CA ALA A 49 26.78 10.00 -29.68
C ALA A 49 26.71 8.79 -28.73
N GLY A 50 26.87 7.60 -29.29
CA GLY A 50 26.75 6.37 -28.52
C GLY A 50 26.75 5.16 -29.42
N PHE A 51 25.99 4.13 -29.09
CA PHE A 51 26.01 2.89 -29.85
C PHE A 51 24.65 2.22 -29.86
N GLY A 52 24.45 1.37 -30.86
CA GLY A 52 23.27 0.52 -30.96
C GLY A 52 23.67 -0.92 -31.23
N TYR A 53 22.81 -1.83 -30.81
CA TYR A 53 22.92 -3.26 -30.94
C TYR A 53 21.65 -3.78 -31.61
N THR A 54 21.83 -4.70 -32.56
CA THR A 54 20.70 -5.43 -33.18
C THR A 54 20.79 -6.89 -32.73
N HIS A 55 19.78 -7.35 -31.98
CA HIS A 55 19.83 -8.63 -31.25
C HIS A 55 19.76 -9.87 -32.17
N GLY A 56 19.35 -9.71 -33.43
CA GLY A 56 19.18 -10.83 -34.37
C GLY A 56 17.94 -11.69 -34.12
N SER A 57 17.21 -11.45 -33.02
CA SER A 57 15.87 -11.96 -32.75
C SER A 57 14.96 -10.82 -32.25
N THR A 58 13.66 -10.94 -32.52
CA THR A 58 12.68 -9.93 -32.16
C THR A 58 11.95 -10.27 -30.87
N PHE A 59 11.59 -9.25 -30.09
CA PHE A 59 10.79 -9.33 -28.87
C PHE A 59 9.48 -8.56 -29.03
N ASP A 60 8.39 -9.11 -28.49
CA ASP A 60 7.13 -8.39 -28.36
C ASP A 60 7.13 -7.59 -27.06
N MET A 61 7.32 -6.27 -27.16
CA MET A 61 7.24 -5.34 -26.04
C MET A 61 5.84 -4.74 -25.86
N THR A 62 4.82 -5.23 -26.58
CA THR A 62 3.42 -4.82 -26.37
C THR A 62 2.70 -5.72 -25.36
N ALA A 63 3.20 -6.95 -25.18
CA ALA A 63 2.64 -7.92 -24.24
C ALA A 63 2.96 -7.53 -22.78
N ALA A 64 1.96 -7.65 -21.89
CA ALA A 64 2.06 -7.22 -20.50
C ALA A 64 3.26 -7.79 -19.73
N ALA A 65 3.69 -9.03 -20.04
CA ALA A 65 4.80 -9.70 -19.38
C ALA A 65 6.19 -9.23 -19.82
N THR A 66 6.31 -8.53 -20.95
CA THR A 66 7.59 -8.14 -21.58
C THR A 66 7.61 -6.66 -21.97
N ARG A 67 6.59 -5.91 -21.53
CA ARG A 67 6.34 -4.53 -21.92
C ARG A 67 7.36 -3.54 -21.38
N THR A 68 7.85 -3.77 -20.17
CA THR A 68 8.83 -2.90 -19.51
C THR A 68 10.20 -3.55 -19.56
N MET A 69 11.21 -2.75 -19.91
CA MET A 69 12.61 -3.16 -19.85
C MET A 69 13.32 -2.55 -18.64
N MET A 70 14.23 -3.30 -18.05
CA MET A 70 15.17 -2.86 -17.03
C MET A 70 16.47 -2.47 -17.70
N MET A 71 16.66 -1.17 -17.86
CA MET A 71 17.87 -0.60 -18.44
C MET A 71 18.92 -0.41 -17.34
N LYS A 72 20.14 -0.89 -17.60
CA LYS A 72 21.29 -0.78 -16.69
C LYS A 72 22.43 -0.10 -17.42
N PHE A 73 22.68 1.18 -17.13
CA PHE A 73 23.68 1.95 -17.84
C PHE A 73 24.55 2.76 -16.88
N ILE A 74 25.74 3.13 -17.32
CA ILE A 74 26.69 3.91 -16.53
C ILE A 74 27.18 5.10 -17.32
N VAL A 75 27.26 6.26 -16.65
CA VAL A 75 27.94 7.44 -17.15
C VAL A 75 28.99 7.86 -16.14
N THR A 76 30.27 7.69 -16.46
CA THR A 76 31.36 7.94 -15.50
C THR A 76 31.65 9.44 -15.30
N ASP A 77 31.25 10.29 -16.26
CA ASP A 77 31.31 11.75 -16.18
C ASP A 77 29.91 12.37 -16.09
N PHE A 78 29.08 11.86 -15.16
CA PHE A 78 27.67 12.24 -15.04
C PHE A 78 27.47 13.76 -14.90
N GLY A 79 28.38 14.46 -14.20
CA GLY A 79 28.31 15.91 -14.01
C GLY A 79 28.55 16.71 -15.28
N GLY A 80 29.08 16.07 -16.33
CA GLY A 80 29.28 16.65 -17.65
C GLY A 80 28.09 16.44 -18.60
N LEU A 81 27.03 15.73 -18.20
CA LEU A 81 25.87 15.50 -19.07
C LEU A 81 25.16 16.82 -19.41
N ASN A 82 24.61 16.89 -20.62
CA ASN A 82 23.83 18.04 -21.04
C ASN A 82 22.55 18.12 -20.20
N ALA A 83 22.17 19.34 -19.84
CA ALA A 83 20.93 19.57 -19.13
C ALA A 83 19.70 19.18 -19.98
N THR A 84 19.75 19.12 -21.30
CA THR A 84 18.61 18.68 -22.13
C THR A 84 18.99 17.42 -22.90
N GLU A 85 18.20 16.36 -22.77
CA GLU A 85 18.43 15.03 -23.38
C GLU A 85 19.84 14.51 -23.08
N GLY A 86 20.20 14.48 -21.79
CA GLY A 86 21.54 14.09 -21.33
C GLY A 86 21.91 12.68 -21.80
N VAL A 87 21.02 11.71 -21.54
CA VAL A 87 21.10 10.34 -22.08
C VAL A 87 19.78 9.99 -22.72
N THR A 88 19.82 9.41 -23.91
CA THR A 88 18.64 8.92 -24.62
C THR A 88 18.79 7.46 -25.01
N LEU A 89 17.70 6.72 -24.87
CA LEU A 89 17.52 5.39 -25.41
C LEU A 89 16.99 5.48 -26.84
N ARG A 90 17.50 4.61 -27.70
CA ARG A 90 16.91 4.25 -29.00
C ARG A 90 16.35 2.85 -28.91
N LEU A 91 15.07 2.68 -29.22
CA LEU A 91 14.45 1.36 -29.19
C LEU A 91 13.45 1.17 -30.33
N GLY A 92 13.53 0.04 -31.03
CA GLY A 92 12.58 -0.28 -32.09
C GLY A 92 12.93 -1.54 -32.88
N SER A 93 12.41 -1.62 -34.10
CA SER A 93 12.51 -2.81 -34.96
C SER A 93 13.60 -2.71 -36.04
N SER A 94 14.39 -1.63 -36.05
CA SER A 94 15.65 -1.53 -36.81
C SER A 94 16.42 -0.26 -36.46
N THR A 95 17.65 -0.15 -36.96
CA THR A 95 18.47 1.09 -36.95
C THR A 95 17.84 2.28 -37.69
N THR A 96 16.78 2.06 -38.48
CA THR A 96 16.04 3.11 -39.22
C THR A 96 14.60 3.29 -38.75
N ALA A 97 14.16 2.49 -37.78
CA ALA A 97 12.80 2.47 -37.26
C ALA A 97 12.84 2.32 -35.73
N TYR A 98 12.99 3.45 -35.02
CA TYR A 98 13.10 3.49 -33.56
C TYR A 98 12.44 4.72 -32.91
N HIS A 99 12.06 4.57 -31.65
CA HIS A 99 11.69 5.66 -30.75
C HIS A 99 12.92 6.20 -30.01
N LEU A 100 12.92 7.50 -29.74
CA LEU A 100 13.85 8.17 -28.85
C LEU A 100 13.15 8.47 -27.54
N ILE A 101 13.73 7.98 -26.44
CA ILE A 101 13.21 8.12 -25.08
C ILE A 101 14.33 8.72 -24.23
N PRO A 102 14.17 9.91 -23.66
CA PRO A 102 15.18 10.50 -22.81
C PRO A 102 15.10 9.84 -21.44
N VAL A 103 16.25 9.34 -20.94
CA VAL A 103 16.34 8.63 -19.66
C VAL A 103 17.04 9.46 -18.59
N THR A 104 17.76 10.52 -18.99
CA THR A 104 18.30 11.54 -18.10
C THR A 104 18.37 12.92 -18.78
N GLY A 105 18.44 13.99 -17.99
CA GLY A 105 18.43 15.39 -18.43
C GLY A 105 17.29 16.17 -17.77
N SER A 106 17.42 17.48 -17.58
CA SER A 106 16.42 18.37 -16.95
C SER A 106 15.04 18.41 -17.63
N ASP A 107 14.92 17.86 -18.83
CA ASP A 107 13.66 17.69 -19.58
C ASP A 107 13.01 16.32 -19.36
N VAL A 108 13.62 15.44 -18.56
CA VAL A 108 13.05 14.14 -18.18
C VAL A 108 12.36 14.28 -16.83
N ALA A 109 11.13 13.80 -16.72
CA ALA A 109 10.42 13.77 -15.44
C ALA A 109 11.11 12.79 -14.48
N GLY A 110 11.35 13.22 -13.24
CA GLY A 110 11.82 12.33 -12.16
C GLY A 110 13.23 11.78 -12.38
N THR A 111 14.17 12.59 -12.90
CA THR A 111 15.45 11.99 -13.31
C THR A 111 16.21 11.42 -12.12
N PRO A 112 16.77 10.20 -12.27
CA PRO A 112 17.71 9.67 -11.28
C PRO A 112 18.93 10.57 -11.05
N LEU A 113 19.18 11.54 -11.94
CA LEU A 113 20.28 12.50 -11.88
C LEU A 113 19.98 13.79 -11.11
N ASP A 114 18.70 14.10 -10.86
CA ASP A 114 18.30 15.27 -10.07
C ASP A 114 18.49 15.04 -8.55
N LEU A 115 18.76 13.79 -8.15
CA LEU A 115 19.09 13.42 -6.77
C LEU A 115 20.53 13.81 -6.44
N TYR A 116 20.70 15.03 -5.93
CA TYR A 116 22.00 15.57 -5.55
C TYR A 116 22.49 15.08 -4.16
N PRO A 117 23.80 14.77 -3.98
CA PRO A 117 24.79 14.61 -5.05
C PRO A 117 24.55 13.31 -5.81
N ALA A 118 24.54 13.39 -7.14
CA ALA A 118 24.52 12.20 -7.96
C ALA A 118 25.79 11.40 -7.63
N LYS A 119 25.60 10.27 -6.94
CA LYS A 119 26.69 9.33 -6.66
C LYS A 119 26.84 8.51 -7.94
N GLY A 120 27.95 8.69 -8.65
CA GLY A 120 28.23 7.92 -9.87
C GLY A 120 28.09 6.41 -9.65
N GLY A 121 27.89 5.66 -10.73
CA GLY A 121 27.63 4.22 -10.69
C GLY A 121 26.63 3.81 -11.77
N PHE A 122 26.12 2.59 -11.68
CA PHE A 122 25.05 2.14 -12.55
C PHE A 122 23.74 2.85 -12.20
N ILE A 123 23.06 3.32 -13.24
CA ILE A 123 21.69 3.79 -13.21
C ILE A 123 20.84 2.63 -13.69
N ILE A 124 19.86 2.28 -12.87
CA ILE A 124 18.88 1.24 -13.15
C ILE A 124 17.56 1.97 -13.37
N LEU A 125 16.95 1.76 -14.53
CA LEU A 125 15.73 2.46 -14.90
C LEU A 125 14.76 1.53 -15.63
N PRO A 126 13.55 1.32 -15.09
CA PRO A 126 12.46 0.71 -15.83
C PRO A 126 11.95 1.66 -16.93
N VAL A 127 11.81 1.14 -18.16
CA VAL A 127 11.32 1.90 -19.32
C VAL A 127 10.29 1.08 -20.10
N ASP A 128 9.10 1.64 -20.29
CA ASP A 128 8.02 1.12 -21.13
C ASP A 128 7.90 1.97 -22.41
N PRO A 129 8.33 1.44 -23.57
CA PRO A 129 8.33 2.20 -24.81
C PRO A 129 6.94 2.38 -25.43
N ASN A 130 5.88 1.79 -24.85
CA ASN A 130 4.52 1.92 -25.36
C ASN A 130 3.84 3.21 -24.87
N ILE A 131 4.46 3.92 -23.93
CA ILE A 131 3.92 5.15 -23.37
C ILE A 131 4.39 6.33 -24.22
N ALA A 132 3.50 6.80 -25.09
CA ALA A 132 3.78 7.90 -26.02
C ALA A 132 4.29 9.18 -25.32
N ALA A 133 3.87 9.42 -24.07
CA ALA A 133 4.30 10.58 -23.29
C ALA A 133 5.81 10.60 -22.98
N TYR A 134 6.49 9.44 -23.03
CA TYR A 134 7.95 9.35 -22.80
C TYR A 134 8.75 9.40 -24.11
N ILE A 135 8.10 9.47 -25.27
CA ILE A 135 8.77 9.46 -26.58
C ILE A 135 8.94 10.90 -27.05
N ILE A 136 10.20 11.35 -27.19
CA ILE A 136 10.50 12.71 -27.70
C ILE A 136 10.54 12.77 -29.23
N SER A 137 10.83 11.65 -29.88
CA SER A 137 10.90 11.58 -31.34
C SER A 137 10.76 10.14 -31.82
N THR A 138 10.20 9.99 -33.02
CA THR A 138 10.08 8.69 -33.71
C THR A 138 10.78 8.80 -35.06
N ASN A 139 11.71 7.90 -35.32
CA ASN A 139 12.35 7.74 -36.62
C ASN A 139 11.75 6.53 -37.34
N GLY A 140 11.38 6.68 -38.60
CA GLY A 140 10.73 5.62 -39.38
C GLY A 140 9.40 5.16 -38.79
N SER A 141 9.11 3.86 -38.91
CA SER A 141 7.90 3.20 -38.39
C SER A 141 8.28 2.03 -37.48
N PRO A 142 8.62 2.28 -36.21
CA PRO A 142 9.05 1.23 -35.27
C PRO A 142 7.90 0.27 -34.97
N ALA A 143 8.20 -1.03 -34.91
CA ALA A 143 7.23 -2.05 -34.51
C ALA A 143 7.61 -2.65 -33.14
N LEU A 144 6.92 -2.21 -32.07
CA LEU A 144 7.18 -2.70 -30.71
C LEU A 144 6.81 -4.17 -30.47
N ALA A 145 5.99 -4.77 -31.35
CA ALA A 145 5.70 -6.20 -31.33
C ALA A 145 6.84 -7.06 -31.89
N SER A 146 7.87 -6.42 -32.48
CA SER A 146 9.03 -7.10 -33.05
C SER A 146 10.29 -6.25 -32.85
N THR A 147 10.54 -5.82 -31.63
CA THR A 147 11.72 -5.02 -31.26
C THR A 147 12.98 -5.87 -31.30
N ASP A 148 13.99 -5.43 -32.02
CA ASP A 148 15.32 -6.08 -32.09
C ASP A 148 16.47 -5.07 -32.02
N TYR A 149 16.19 -3.77 -32.05
CA TYR A 149 17.17 -2.70 -32.03
C TYR A 149 17.12 -1.95 -30.70
N PHE A 150 18.27 -1.92 -30.03
CA PHE A 150 18.49 -1.24 -28.76
C PHE A 150 19.70 -0.34 -28.90
N GLY A 151 19.64 0.90 -28.43
CA GLY A 151 20.77 1.80 -28.48
C GLY A 151 20.72 2.84 -27.40
N ILE A 152 21.87 3.41 -27.09
CA ILE A 152 22.02 4.45 -26.08
C ILE A 152 22.89 5.56 -26.68
N THR A 153 22.51 6.80 -26.44
CA THR A 153 23.37 7.95 -26.73
C THR A 153 23.49 8.83 -25.49
N ALA A 154 24.64 9.45 -25.35
CA ALA A 154 24.86 10.49 -24.36
C ALA A 154 25.25 11.79 -25.07
N ARG A 155 24.86 12.89 -24.46
CA ARG A 155 25.20 14.24 -24.86
C ARG A 155 25.83 14.93 -23.67
N PHE A 156 27.05 15.42 -23.84
CA PHE A 156 27.77 16.14 -22.79
C PHE A 156 27.71 17.65 -23.05
N ALA A 157 27.75 18.45 -21.99
CA ALA A 157 27.88 19.90 -22.07
C ALA A 157 29.25 20.31 -22.64
N SER A 158 30.30 19.51 -22.39
CA SER A 158 31.65 19.71 -22.90
C SER A 158 32.34 18.42 -23.33
N ALA A 159 33.19 18.49 -24.37
CA ALA A 159 33.88 17.35 -24.96
C ALA A 159 35.23 17.05 -24.28
N SER A 160 35.23 16.56 -23.03
CA SER A 160 36.46 16.39 -22.22
C SER A 160 36.83 14.95 -21.83
N ALA A 161 36.04 13.94 -22.22
CA ALA A 161 36.30 12.57 -21.82
C ALA A 161 37.69 12.08 -22.28
N LYS A 162 38.46 11.49 -21.36
CA LYS A 162 39.78 10.91 -21.67
C LYS A 162 39.69 9.40 -21.92
N SER A 163 38.78 8.73 -21.22
CA SER A 163 38.43 7.30 -21.35
C SER A 163 36.97 7.14 -21.75
N GLU A 164 36.51 5.89 -21.80
CA GLU A 164 35.13 5.53 -22.00
C GLU A 164 34.26 5.98 -20.84
N ASN A 165 33.09 6.52 -21.19
CA ASN A 165 32.25 7.27 -20.25
C ASN A 165 30.75 7.05 -20.45
N LEU A 166 30.36 6.17 -21.38
CA LEU A 166 29.01 5.66 -21.52
C LEU A 166 29.08 4.15 -21.63
N GLY A 167 28.36 3.45 -20.77
CA GLY A 167 28.21 1.99 -20.82
C GLY A 167 26.75 1.57 -20.72
N LEU A 168 26.40 0.48 -21.38
CA LEU A 168 25.10 -0.17 -21.30
C LEU A 168 25.35 -1.66 -21.10
N ASP A 169 24.79 -2.17 -20.03
CA ASP A 169 24.84 -3.57 -19.65
C ASP A 169 23.61 -4.32 -20.21
N ALA A 170 23.45 -5.58 -19.83
CA ALA A 170 22.31 -6.41 -20.17
C ALA A 170 20.97 -5.68 -19.93
N ILE A 171 20.01 -5.93 -20.81
CA ILE A 171 18.64 -5.42 -20.74
C ILE A 171 17.72 -6.58 -20.41
N ASP A 172 17.00 -6.50 -19.29
CA ASP A 172 15.99 -7.49 -18.93
C ASP A 172 14.58 -6.99 -19.25
N LEU A 173 13.69 -7.91 -19.61
CA LEU A 173 12.28 -7.61 -19.86
C LEU A 173 11.44 -8.32 -18.81
N GLY A 174 10.41 -7.64 -18.29
CA GLY A 174 9.57 -8.23 -17.26
C GLY A 174 8.73 -7.25 -16.48
N VAL A 175 8.17 -7.76 -15.38
CA VAL A 175 7.26 -7.04 -14.48
C VAL A 175 7.78 -6.98 -13.04
N GLY A 176 8.83 -7.73 -12.72
CA GLY A 176 9.38 -7.83 -11.37
C GLY A 176 9.81 -9.26 -11.00
N LEU A 177 9.80 -9.56 -9.70
CA LEU A 177 10.31 -10.81 -9.13
C LEU A 177 9.21 -11.56 -8.40
N GLU A 178 9.24 -12.90 -8.48
CA GLU A 178 8.26 -13.77 -7.83
C GLU A 178 8.94 -14.68 -6.81
N LEU A 179 8.35 -14.74 -5.61
CA LEU A 179 8.80 -15.64 -4.56
C LEU A 179 8.04 -16.97 -4.65
N HIS A 180 8.74 -18.02 -5.07
CA HIS A 180 8.17 -19.37 -5.26
C HIS A 180 8.29 -20.29 -4.03
N THR A 181 9.07 -19.90 -3.02
CA THR A 181 9.26 -20.65 -1.76
C THR A 181 9.05 -19.74 -0.57
N GLY A 182 8.76 -20.27 0.62
CA GLY A 182 8.72 -19.42 1.82
C GLY A 182 10.02 -18.63 2.03
N GLY A 183 9.95 -17.46 2.68
CA GLY A 183 11.10 -16.56 2.81
C GLY A 183 10.79 -15.22 3.51
N VAL A 184 11.68 -14.24 3.30
CA VAL A 184 11.57 -12.84 3.74
C VAL A 184 11.70 -11.88 2.55
N LEU A 185 11.34 -10.60 2.69
CA LEU A 185 11.42 -9.66 1.57
C LEU A 185 12.85 -9.50 1.06
N LYS A 186 13.85 -9.53 1.96
CA LYS A 186 15.27 -9.43 1.58
C LYS A 186 15.70 -10.52 0.58
N ASP A 187 15.03 -11.67 0.55
CA ASP A 187 15.35 -12.75 -0.39
C ASP A 187 15.17 -12.31 -1.85
N PHE A 188 14.31 -11.33 -2.14
CA PHE A 188 14.22 -10.74 -3.49
C PHE A 188 15.52 -10.04 -3.90
N VAL A 189 16.11 -9.27 -2.98
CA VAL A 189 17.37 -8.54 -3.21
C VAL A 189 18.55 -9.51 -3.28
N ASP A 190 18.56 -10.53 -2.42
CA ASP A 190 19.61 -11.55 -2.45
C ASP A 190 19.55 -12.40 -3.72
N HIS A 191 18.34 -12.66 -4.24
CA HIS A 191 18.15 -13.33 -5.52
C HIS A 191 18.60 -12.49 -6.71
N ASP A 192 18.27 -11.19 -6.72
CA ASP A 192 18.54 -10.27 -7.83
C ASP A 192 19.98 -9.72 -7.79
N GLU A 193 20.29 -8.86 -6.81
CA GLU A 193 21.60 -8.22 -6.71
C GLU A 193 22.72 -9.16 -6.22
N GLY A 194 22.36 -10.09 -5.33
CA GLY A 194 23.30 -10.97 -4.64
C GLY A 194 24.03 -11.97 -5.52
N ILE A 195 23.50 -12.25 -6.72
CA ILE A 195 24.06 -13.23 -7.67
C ILE A 195 24.29 -12.52 -9.02
N THR A 196 25.54 -12.51 -9.51
CA THR A 196 25.90 -11.75 -10.72
C THR A 196 25.11 -12.12 -11.97
N THR A 197 24.67 -13.38 -12.09
CA THR A 197 23.83 -13.87 -13.21
C THR A 197 22.39 -13.40 -13.13
N ASN A 198 21.92 -13.04 -11.94
CA ASN A 198 20.53 -12.73 -11.66
C ASN A 198 20.29 -11.23 -11.46
N ARG A 199 21.28 -10.39 -11.74
CA ARG A 199 21.22 -8.93 -11.60
C ARG A 199 20.32 -8.30 -12.66
N PHE A 200 19.04 -8.61 -12.57
CA PHE A 200 17.96 -8.11 -13.40
C PHE A 200 17.69 -6.63 -13.13
N GLY A 201 17.93 -6.19 -11.89
CA GLY A 201 17.79 -4.79 -11.46
C GLY A 201 16.39 -4.42 -10.95
N TYR A 202 15.53 -5.40 -10.64
CA TYR A 202 14.21 -5.15 -10.05
C TYR A 202 14.29 -4.84 -8.55
N ALA A 203 15.27 -5.39 -7.84
CA ALA A 203 15.48 -5.19 -6.42
C ALA A 203 16.99 -5.03 -6.11
N THR A 204 17.37 -3.92 -5.48
CA THR A 204 18.76 -3.63 -5.12
C THR A 204 18.89 -3.07 -3.71
N GLN A 205 20.10 -3.14 -3.14
CA GLN A 205 20.45 -2.58 -1.86
C GLN A 205 21.11 -1.21 -2.05
N ALA A 206 20.43 -0.16 -1.59
CA ALA A 206 21.00 1.19 -1.57
C ALA A 206 21.96 1.41 -0.39
N ALA A 207 21.62 0.82 0.76
CA ALA A 207 22.42 0.79 1.98
C ALA A 207 21.97 -0.38 2.87
N ALA A 208 22.71 -0.65 3.95
CA ALA A 208 22.26 -1.65 4.93
C ALA A 208 20.86 -1.29 5.47
N GLY A 209 19.89 -2.18 5.27
CA GLY A 209 18.48 -1.98 5.66
C GLY A 209 17.69 -1.02 4.77
N VAL A 210 18.23 -0.61 3.61
CA VAL A 210 17.53 0.24 2.64
C VAL A 210 17.60 -0.39 1.26
N TYR A 211 16.44 -0.70 0.69
CA TYR A 211 16.32 -1.42 -0.58
C TYR A 211 15.54 -0.58 -1.59
N ASN A 212 15.94 -0.61 -2.86
CA ASN A 212 15.23 -0.01 -3.97
C ASN A 212 14.50 -1.10 -4.76
N ILE A 213 13.23 -0.86 -5.05
CA ILE A 213 12.36 -1.75 -5.82
C ILE A 213 11.86 -1.02 -7.05
N PHE A 214 12.26 -1.49 -8.21
CA PHE A 214 11.87 -0.88 -9.48
C PHE A 214 10.60 -1.52 -10.04
N GLY A 215 10.44 -2.85 -9.95
CA GLY A 215 9.27 -3.59 -10.45
C GLY A 215 8.25 -3.96 -9.37
N THR A 216 7.39 -4.92 -9.68
CA THR A 216 6.47 -5.52 -8.69
C THR A 216 7.10 -6.74 -8.02
N LEU A 217 7.06 -6.81 -6.69
CA LEU A 217 7.38 -8.04 -5.95
C LEU A 217 6.11 -8.87 -5.75
N PHE A 218 6.09 -10.06 -6.35
CA PHE A 218 4.98 -11.01 -6.26
C PHE A 218 5.25 -12.05 -5.18
N ILE A 219 4.35 -12.14 -4.21
CA ILE A 219 4.44 -13.06 -3.07
C ILE A 219 3.24 -14.00 -3.14
N ALA A 220 3.51 -15.30 -3.07
CA ALA A 220 2.51 -16.36 -3.12
C ALA A 220 1.67 -16.46 -4.40
N ARG A 221 2.05 -15.73 -5.46
CA ARG A 221 1.44 -15.87 -6.79
C ARG A 221 1.71 -17.30 -7.28
N ASN A 222 0.68 -18.12 -7.41
CA ASN A 222 0.84 -19.53 -7.76
C ASN A 222 0.65 -19.73 -9.27
N ALA A 223 1.72 -19.59 -10.06
CA ALA A 223 1.74 -19.98 -11.47
C ALA A 223 1.87 -21.51 -11.67
N GLY A 224 1.23 -22.34 -10.81
CA GLY A 224 1.12 -23.80 -11.02
C GLY A 224 1.74 -24.72 -9.96
N SER A 225 2.17 -24.23 -8.79
CA SER A 225 2.65 -25.06 -7.68
C SER A 225 1.59 -25.16 -6.57
N SER A 226 1.44 -26.34 -5.96
CA SER A 226 0.61 -26.55 -4.76
C SER A 226 1.38 -26.36 -3.45
N ALA A 227 2.57 -25.74 -3.50
CA ALA A 227 3.40 -25.57 -2.32
C ALA A 227 2.86 -24.44 -1.42
N ALA A 228 2.88 -24.68 -0.11
CA ALA A 228 2.60 -23.64 0.86
C ALA A 228 3.67 -22.56 0.80
N ILE A 229 3.25 -21.30 0.71
CA ILE A 229 4.15 -20.16 0.75
C ILE A 229 3.89 -19.44 2.07
N THR A 230 4.83 -19.64 3.00
CA THR A 230 4.86 -18.91 4.27
C THR A 230 5.95 -17.85 4.20
N MET A 231 5.58 -16.58 4.29
CA MET A 231 6.51 -15.47 4.46
C MET A 231 6.32 -14.89 5.85
N ASN A 232 7.41 -14.70 6.58
CA ASN A 232 7.39 -14.00 7.87
C ASN A 232 8.59 -13.07 7.98
N ASP A 233 8.37 -11.80 7.73
CA ASP A 233 9.41 -10.79 7.72
C ASP A 233 9.13 -9.69 8.76
N ALA A 234 9.86 -9.74 9.87
CA ALA A 234 9.75 -8.79 10.97
C ALA A 234 10.92 -7.80 11.08
N THR A 235 11.84 -7.79 10.11
CA THR A 235 13.00 -6.86 10.13
C THR A 235 12.57 -5.41 10.06
N ARG A 236 13.41 -4.49 10.55
CA ARG A 236 13.16 -3.05 10.40
C ARG A 236 13.98 -2.51 9.24
N ASP A 237 13.37 -2.47 8.06
CA ASP A 237 14.00 -2.05 6.82
C ASP A 237 13.14 -1.02 6.06
N SER A 238 13.80 -0.21 5.23
CA SER A 238 13.17 0.74 4.33
C SER A 238 13.18 0.22 2.90
N TRP A 239 12.04 0.32 2.23
CA TRP A 239 11.82 -0.13 0.86
C TRP A 239 11.34 1.07 0.05
N LEU A 240 12.23 1.54 -0.81
CA LEU A 240 12.02 2.69 -1.67
C LEU A 240 11.56 2.17 -3.03
N PHE A 241 10.60 2.85 -3.65
CA PHE A 241 10.15 2.61 -5.02
C PHE A 241 10.57 3.81 -5.87
N PRO A 242 11.77 3.76 -6.49
CA PRO A 242 12.23 4.83 -7.35
C PRO A 242 11.25 5.10 -8.49
N ASP A 243 11.19 6.37 -8.91
CA ASP A 243 10.44 6.75 -10.11
C ASP A 243 11.07 6.11 -11.37
N GLY A 244 10.32 6.11 -12.46
CA GLY A 244 10.81 5.63 -13.74
C GLY A 244 9.84 5.87 -14.89
N LEU A 245 10.13 5.28 -16.03
CA LEU A 245 9.38 5.51 -17.27
C LEU A 245 8.43 4.35 -17.55
N PHE A 246 7.54 4.03 -16.62
CA PHE A 246 6.62 2.90 -16.70
C PHE A 246 5.15 3.30 -16.55
N ALA A 247 4.25 2.33 -16.79
CA ALA A 247 2.81 2.52 -16.71
C ALA A 247 2.32 2.55 -15.26
N ALA A 248 1.17 3.18 -15.02
CA ALA A 248 0.54 3.16 -13.71
C ALA A 248 0.30 1.73 -13.20
N GLU A 249 0.44 1.56 -11.89
CA GLU A 249 0.32 0.28 -11.18
C GLU A 249 1.37 -0.80 -11.55
N TRP A 250 2.43 -0.47 -12.30
CA TRP A 250 3.45 -1.46 -12.70
C TRP A 250 4.45 -1.81 -11.58
N SER A 251 4.74 -0.87 -10.68
CA SER A 251 5.67 -1.05 -9.55
C SER A 251 4.91 -1.22 -8.23
N GLY A 252 5.43 -2.04 -7.32
CA GLY A 252 4.78 -2.24 -6.01
C GLY A 252 4.92 -3.64 -5.40
N PHE A 253 3.94 -3.99 -4.57
CA PHE A 253 3.78 -5.32 -3.98
C PHE A 253 2.47 -5.96 -4.42
N LEU A 254 2.52 -7.28 -4.67
CA LEU A 254 1.33 -8.11 -4.84
C LEU A 254 1.46 -9.36 -3.96
N LEU A 255 0.63 -9.44 -2.93
CA LEU A 255 0.42 -10.59 -2.07
C LEU A 255 -0.81 -11.34 -2.57
N ASP A 256 -0.61 -12.54 -3.11
CA ASP A 256 -1.68 -13.40 -3.63
C ASP A 256 -2.15 -14.39 -2.55
N LEU A 257 -3.34 -14.15 -2.03
CA LEU A 257 -4.02 -14.90 -0.97
C LEU A 257 -5.11 -15.82 -1.52
N ASN A 258 -5.09 -16.17 -2.82
CA ASN A 258 -6.06 -17.10 -3.41
C ASN A 258 -5.84 -18.57 -2.99
N SER A 259 -4.71 -18.88 -2.35
CA SER A 259 -4.42 -20.21 -1.79
C SER A 259 -4.53 -20.21 -0.27
N VAL A 260 -5.20 -21.21 0.31
CA VAL A 260 -5.25 -21.43 1.78
C VAL A 260 -3.87 -21.65 2.39
N SER A 261 -2.88 -21.98 1.59
CA SER A 261 -1.50 -22.20 2.02
C SER A 261 -0.62 -20.95 1.88
N ALA A 262 -1.19 -19.81 1.47
CA ALA A 262 -0.52 -18.52 1.51
C ALA A 262 -0.68 -17.90 2.91
N ILE A 263 0.42 -17.86 3.67
CA ILE A 263 0.47 -17.27 5.01
C ILE A 263 1.56 -16.20 5.01
N ILE A 264 1.17 -14.93 4.99
CA ILE A 264 2.11 -13.82 4.78
C ILE A 264 2.06 -12.86 5.97
N ALA A 265 3.14 -12.78 6.73
CA ALA A 265 3.34 -11.78 7.76
C ALA A 265 4.45 -10.81 7.37
N ILE A 266 4.14 -9.52 7.28
CA ILE A 266 5.13 -8.45 7.04
C ILE A 266 4.99 -7.43 8.16
N GLN A 267 6.11 -7.11 8.80
CA GLN A 267 6.13 -6.21 9.93
C GLN A 267 7.29 -5.22 9.86
N ASN A 268 7.12 -4.07 10.51
CA ASN A 268 8.16 -3.08 10.78
C ASN A 268 8.82 -2.50 9.51
N LYS A 269 8.07 -2.32 8.41
CA LYS A 269 8.62 -1.77 7.16
C LYS A 269 8.23 -0.31 6.96
N THR A 270 9.18 0.45 6.44
CA THR A 270 8.90 1.76 5.83
C THR A 270 8.89 1.58 4.32
N LEU A 271 7.76 1.83 3.70
CA LEU A 271 7.51 1.68 2.26
C LEU A 271 7.29 3.06 1.67
N THR A 272 8.17 3.50 0.76
CA THR A 272 8.18 4.88 0.28
C THR A 272 8.20 4.92 -1.24
N GLY A 273 7.13 5.46 -1.83
CA GLY A 273 7.05 5.79 -3.23
C GLY A 273 7.81 7.07 -3.56
N LEU A 274 8.62 7.05 -4.61
CA LEU A 274 9.25 8.24 -5.19
C LEU A 274 8.61 8.63 -6.53
N GLY A 275 7.57 7.90 -6.95
CA GLY A 275 6.83 8.16 -8.18
C GLY A 275 6.05 9.48 -8.15
N SER A 276 5.61 9.91 -9.33
CA SER A 276 4.97 11.19 -9.61
C SER A 276 3.60 10.97 -10.25
N THR A 277 2.75 12.01 -10.24
CA THR A 277 1.48 12.06 -10.98
C THR A 277 1.53 13.04 -12.17
N ALA A 278 2.69 13.64 -12.44
CA ALA A 278 2.81 14.76 -13.39
C ALA A 278 2.56 14.37 -14.86
N LEU A 279 2.89 13.14 -15.26
CA LEU A 279 2.67 12.61 -16.62
C LEU A 279 1.84 11.33 -16.59
N ILE A 280 2.37 10.32 -15.90
CA ILE A 280 1.72 9.05 -15.59
C ILE A 280 1.84 8.90 -14.08
N ASP A 281 0.83 8.31 -13.43
CA ASP A 281 0.93 7.98 -12.00
C ASP A 281 1.88 6.79 -11.79
N THR A 282 3.15 7.07 -11.53
CA THR A 282 4.20 6.07 -11.32
C THR A 282 4.39 5.70 -9.86
N ARG A 283 3.56 6.23 -8.95
CA ARG A 283 3.59 5.86 -7.53
C ARG A 283 3.30 4.34 -7.39
N PRO A 284 3.95 3.67 -6.43
CA PRO A 284 3.77 2.23 -6.25
C PRO A 284 2.36 1.89 -5.77
N VAL A 285 1.96 0.64 -6.02
CA VAL A 285 0.75 0.05 -5.47
C VAL A 285 1.06 -1.03 -4.44
N PHE A 286 0.20 -1.19 -3.44
CA PHE A 286 0.25 -2.32 -2.52
C PHE A 286 -1.04 -3.12 -2.63
N LYS A 287 -0.96 -4.38 -3.04
CA LYS A 287 -2.12 -5.25 -3.23
C LYS A 287 -1.96 -6.50 -2.37
N ALA A 288 -2.91 -6.76 -1.49
CA ALA A 288 -3.08 -8.03 -0.81
C ALA A 288 -4.49 -8.54 -1.10
N ILE A 289 -4.58 -9.48 -2.05
CA ILE A 289 -5.82 -9.88 -2.71
C ILE A 289 -6.06 -11.37 -2.60
N GLY A 290 -7.33 -11.78 -2.63
CA GLY A 290 -7.74 -13.17 -2.40
C GLY A 290 -8.23 -13.37 -0.98
N VAL A 291 -9.02 -14.42 -0.76
CA VAL A 291 -9.76 -14.62 0.51
C VAL A 291 -9.51 -15.98 1.16
N ALA A 292 -8.67 -16.81 0.55
CA ALA A 292 -8.45 -18.18 1.00
C ALA A 292 -7.28 -18.28 2.00
N GLY A 293 -6.20 -17.52 1.75
CA GLY A 293 -5.03 -17.46 2.60
C GLY A 293 -5.19 -16.51 3.79
N THR A 294 -4.07 -16.06 4.36
CA THR A 294 -4.06 -15.08 5.45
C THR A 294 -2.88 -14.14 5.32
N SER A 295 -3.11 -12.85 5.56
CA SER A 295 -2.03 -11.87 5.69
C SER A 295 -2.16 -11.04 6.96
N ILE A 296 -1.04 -10.90 7.68
CA ILE A 296 -0.93 -10.07 8.89
C ILE A 296 0.13 -9.01 8.63
N LEU A 297 -0.29 -7.75 8.60
CA LEU A 297 0.54 -6.62 8.20
C LEU A 297 0.62 -5.63 9.36
N VAL A 298 1.77 -5.54 10.03
CA VAL A 298 1.88 -4.83 11.32
C VAL A 298 2.95 -3.75 11.29
N ASN A 299 2.67 -2.57 11.81
CA ASN A 299 3.65 -1.49 11.94
C ASN A 299 4.32 -1.17 10.58
N LEU A 300 3.47 -0.97 9.56
CA LEU A 300 3.90 -0.58 8.22
C LEU A 300 3.67 0.93 8.04
N THR A 301 4.66 1.61 7.48
CA THR A 301 4.52 3.01 7.04
C THR A 301 4.46 3.05 5.52
N PHE A 302 3.40 3.60 4.96
CA PHE A 302 3.23 3.86 3.53
C PHE A 302 3.35 5.35 3.28
N THR A 303 4.20 5.73 2.32
CA THR A 303 4.33 7.11 1.88
C THR A 303 4.24 7.18 0.37
N ASN A 304 3.39 8.08 -0.16
CA ASN A 304 3.26 8.35 -1.59
C ASN A 304 2.90 7.12 -2.44
N PHE A 305 1.87 6.37 -2.03
CA PHE A 305 1.33 5.23 -2.81
C PHE A 305 0.13 5.67 -3.66
N ALA A 306 0.05 5.15 -4.89
CA ALA A 306 -1.11 5.35 -5.76
C ALA A 306 -2.35 4.64 -5.24
N LYS A 307 -2.18 3.45 -4.67
CA LYS A 307 -3.30 2.64 -4.20
C LYS A 307 -2.84 1.57 -3.23
N ILE A 308 -3.67 1.32 -2.21
CA ILE A 308 -3.56 0.17 -1.32
C ILE A 308 -4.86 -0.64 -1.47
N THR A 309 -4.78 -1.95 -1.69
CA THR A 309 -5.97 -2.81 -1.86
C THR A 309 -5.86 -4.02 -0.96
N LEU A 310 -6.84 -4.22 -0.09
CA LEU A 310 -6.87 -5.25 0.94
C LEU A 310 -8.21 -5.99 0.92
N THR A 311 -8.17 -7.31 0.92
CA THR A 311 -9.34 -8.19 0.99
C THR A 311 -9.52 -8.80 2.39
N SER A 312 -10.63 -9.49 2.62
CA SER A 312 -11.01 -10.06 3.92
C SER A 312 -10.05 -11.08 4.54
N ALA A 313 -9.01 -11.52 3.82
CA ALA A 313 -7.93 -12.34 4.37
C ALA A 313 -6.84 -11.52 5.07
N VAL A 314 -6.97 -10.19 5.10
CA VAL A 314 -5.93 -9.26 5.59
C VAL A 314 -6.32 -8.68 6.95
N THR A 315 -5.37 -8.69 7.87
CA THR A 315 -5.40 -7.88 9.11
C THR A 315 -4.24 -6.90 9.09
N ALA A 316 -4.56 -5.62 8.98
CA ALA A 316 -3.64 -4.48 9.01
C ALA A 316 -3.68 -3.80 10.38
N ARG A 317 -2.52 -3.61 11.02
CA ARG A 317 -2.41 -3.07 12.38
C ARG A 317 -1.28 -2.07 12.52
N ASP A 318 -1.51 -1.00 13.27
CA ASP A 318 -0.48 -0.04 13.62
C ASP A 318 0.13 0.63 12.38
N TRP A 319 -0.68 0.88 11.35
CA TRP A 319 -0.23 1.47 10.10
C TRP A 319 -0.07 2.97 10.19
N ILE A 320 0.81 3.52 9.36
CA ILE A 320 0.89 4.95 9.08
C ILE A 320 0.80 5.09 7.56
N VAL A 321 -0.19 5.84 7.07
CA VAL A 321 -0.36 6.10 5.64
C VAL A 321 -0.33 7.61 5.43
N ILE A 322 0.63 8.08 4.63
CA ILE A 322 0.89 9.50 4.39
C ILE A 322 1.01 9.75 2.89
N ASP A 323 0.49 10.89 2.42
CA ASP A 323 0.59 11.35 1.03
C ASP A 323 0.19 10.28 0.00
N SER A 324 -0.67 9.34 0.39
CA SER A 324 -1.14 8.26 -0.47
C SER A 324 -2.58 8.55 -0.89
N ASP A 325 -2.99 8.04 -2.04
CA ASP A 325 -4.31 8.32 -2.60
C ASP A 325 -5.40 7.48 -1.90
N GLN A 326 -5.77 6.32 -2.44
CA GLN A 326 -6.89 5.54 -1.88
C GLN A 326 -6.47 4.17 -1.34
N ILE A 327 -7.05 3.82 -0.18
CA ILE A 327 -7.12 2.48 0.40
C ILE A 327 -8.47 1.88 0.01
N ILE A 328 -8.46 0.69 -0.60
CA ILE A 328 -9.64 -0.12 -0.85
C ILE A 328 -9.66 -1.23 0.20
N GLN A 329 -10.65 -1.19 1.08
CA GLN A 329 -10.92 -2.16 2.12
C GLN A 329 -12.15 -2.98 1.69
N ASP A 330 -11.94 -4.26 1.39
CA ASP A 330 -12.95 -5.23 0.94
C ASP A 330 -13.02 -6.37 1.98
N GLY A 331 -13.55 -6.04 3.16
CA GLY A 331 -13.64 -6.89 4.34
C GLY A 331 -12.35 -7.05 5.15
N ALA A 332 -11.28 -6.32 4.80
CA ALA A 332 -10.01 -6.35 5.54
C ALA A 332 -10.14 -5.62 6.87
N ILE A 333 -9.54 -6.15 7.93
CA ILE A 333 -9.52 -5.49 9.24
C ILE A 333 -8.37 -4.49 9.29
N ILE A 334 -8.66 -3.24 9.65
CA ILE A 334 -7.70 -2.15 9.84
C ILE A 334 -7.82 -1.61 11.27
N GLU A 335 -6.78 -1.80 12.08
CA GLU A 335 -6.77 -1.32 13.47
C GLU A 335 -5.59 -0.39 13.73
N ARG A 336 -5.80 0.62 14.60
CA ARG A 336 -4.73 1.50 15.09
C ARG A 336 -3.93 2.17 13.95
N ALA A 337 -4.58 2.47 12.84
CA ALA A 337 -3.95 3.13 11.72
C ALA A 337 -3.96 4.65 11.89
N THR A 338 -2.91 5.33 11.49
CA THR A 338 -2.91 6.78 11.26
C THR A 338 -2.95 7.03 9.76
N ILE A 339 -3.97 7.72 9.28
CA ILE A 339 -4.19 7.98 7.86
C ILE A 339 -4.25 9.48 7.65
N ASP A 340 -3.26 10.00 6.95
CA ASP A 340 -3.19 11.39 6.51
C ASP A 340 -3.68 11.49 5.06
N ASN A 341 -4.84 12.11 4.89
CA ASN A 341 -5.55 12.29 3.61
C ASN A 341 -4.97 13.45 2.78
N SER A 342 -3.74 13.88 3.03
CA SER A 342 -3.08 15.01 2.36
C SER A 342 -3.05 14.90 0.83
N ALA A 343 -3.03 13.69 0.26
CA ALA A 343 -2.96 13.46 -1.20
C ALA A 343 -4.29 13.04 -1.85
N VAL A 344 -5.37 12.93 -1.09
CA VAL A 344 -6.67 12.50 -1.60
C VAL A 344 -7.34 13.61 -2.41
N GLY A 345 -7.89 13.27 -3.57
CA GLY A 345 -8.63 14.21 -4.40
C GLY A 345 -9.89 14.78 -3.72
N THR A 346 -10.37 15.94 -4.18
CA THR A 346 -11.63 16.51 -3.68
C THR A 346 -12.80 15.55 -3.89
N GLY A 347 -13.55 15.25 -2.81
CA GLY A 347 -14.68 14.33 -2.85
C GLY A 347 -14.31 12.86 -3.01
N VAL A 348 -13.01 12.52 -2.93
CA VAL A 348 -12.52 11.13 -2.90
C VAL A 348 -12.32 10.73 -1.44
N ALA A 349 -12.55 9.47 -1.10
CA ALA A 349 -12.29 8.94 0.23
C ALA A 349 -10.88 8.35 0.35
N ALA A 350 -10.24 8.54 1.50
CA ALA A 350 -9.01 7.83 1.84
C ALA A 350 -9.23 6.33 1.97
N ILE A 351 -10.34 5.90 2.59
CA ILE A 351 -10.76 4.51 2.58
C ILE A 351 -12.08 4.38 1.80
N LEU A 352 -12.05 3.59 0.74
CA LEU A 352 -13.25 3.00 0.17
C LEU A 352 -13.52 1.69 0.89
N SER A 353 -14.62 1.64 1.64
CA SER A 353 -14.92 0.56 2.59
C SER A 353 -16.26 -0.09 2.27
N ASP A 354 -16.35 -1.39 2.52
CA ASP A 354 -17.59 -2.15 2.52
C ASP A 354 -18.26 -2.19 3.90
N ASP A 355 -17.48 -2.20 4.98
CA ASP A 355 -17.94 -2.10 6.37
C ASP A 355 -16.99 -1.27 7.27
N VAL A 356 -17.55 -0.30 8.01
CA VAL A 356 -16.75 0.54 8.92
C VAL A 356 -16.39 -0.16 10.21
N GLU A 357 -17.10 -1.23 10.58
CA GLU A 357 -16.79 -2.00 11.80
C GLU A 357 -15.41 -2.64 11.74
N ASP A 358 -14.91 -2.90 10.53
CA ASP A 358 -13.57 -3.43 10.29
C ASP A 358 -12.46 -2.38 10.47
N ILE A 359 -12.83 -1.12 10.74
CA ILE A 359 -11.89 -0.02 10.94
C ILE A 359 -12.02 0.46 12.38
N THR A 360 -10.99 0.23 13.20
CA THR A 360 -11.06 0.53 14.65
C THR A 360 -9.80 1.21 15.16
N ASP A 361 -9.93 1.95 16.26
CA ASP A 361 -8.85 2.65 16.97
C ASP A 361 -7.97 3.54 16.05
N SER A 362 -8.49 3.98 14.91
CA SER A 362 -7.71 4.64 13.87
C SER A 362 -7.86 6.17 13.94
N HIS A 363 -6.83 6.88 13.49
CA HIS A 363 -6.79 8.33 13.44
C HIS A 363 -6.76 8.82 12.01
N PHE A 364 -7.75 9.63 11.63
CA PHE A 364 -7.84 10.23 10.31
C PHE A 364 -7.58 11.73 10.37
N ILE A 365 -6.72 12.20 9.47
CA ILE A 365 -6.32 13.59 9.35
C ILE A 365 -6.66 14.05 7.94
N SER A 366 -7.45 15.11 7.80
CA SER A 366 -7.76 15.71 6.50
C SER A 366 -7.12 17.08 6.35
N SER A 367 -6.73 17.39 5.12
CA SER A 367 -6.33 18.72 4.67
C SER A 367 -7.53 19.56 4.16
N ASN A 368 -8.74 19.22 4.60
CA ASN A 368 -10.04 19.75 4.13
C ASN A 368 -10.36 19.39 2.67
N VAL A 369 -9.89 18.22 2.22
CA VAL A 369 -10.26 17.64 0.92
C VAL A 369 -10.64 16.19 1.13
N GLY A 370 -11.76 15.79 0.51
CA GLY A 370 -12.20 14.39 0.51
C GLY A 370 -12.75 13.89 1.86
N HIS A 371 -12.98 12.58 1.92
CA HIS A 371 -13.62 11.89 3.04
C HIS A 371 -12.62 10.99 3.77
N ALA A 372 -12.86 10.70 5.06
CA ALA A 372 -12.11 9.66 5.76
C ALA A 372 -12.48 8.30 5.17
N VAL A 373 -13.80 8.04 5.12
CA VAL A 373 -14.37 6.77 4.67
C VAL A 373 -15.55 7.03 3.74
N GLU A 374 -15.59 6.31 2.61
CA GLU A 374 -16.77 6.18 1.77
C GLU A 374 -17.29 4.75 1.81
N LEU A 375 -18.59 4.62 2.07
CA LEU A 375 -19.32 3.36 2.12
C LEU A 375 -20.13 3.15 0.85
N THR A 376 -19.90 2.03 0.15
CA THR A 376 -20.41 1.86 -1.23
C THR A 376 -21.63 0.96 -1.41
N SER A 377 -21.82 -0.13 -0.63
CA SER A 377 -23.07 -0.92 -0.74
C SER A 377 -23.36 -1.97 0.35
N ASN A 378 -22.35 -2.46 1.07
CA ASN A 378 -22.44 -3.73 1.83
C ASN A 378 -22.41 -3.60 3.35
N HIS A 379 -22.61 -2.40 3.91
CA HIS A 379 -22.61 -2.24 5.36
C HIS A 379 -23.81 -2.90 6.04
N THR A 380 -23.56 -3.42 7.24
CA THR A 380 -24.60 -3.81 8.19
C THR A 380 -25.15 -2.56 8.90
N THR A 381 -26.28 -2.65 9.58
CA THR A 381 -26.78 -1.54 10.42
C THR A 381 -27.49 -2.10 11.65
N PRO A 382 -27.19 -1.61 12.87
CA PRO A 382 -26.20 -0.57 13.20
C PRO A 382 -24.75 -1.02 13.01
N VAL A 383 -23.84 -0.06 12.83
CA VAL A 383 -22.37 -0.28 12.81
C VAL A 383 -21.71 0.40 14.01
N GLN A 384 -20.65 -0.21 14.54
CA GLN A 384 -19.77 0.42 15.53
C GLN A 384 -18.72 1.32 14.87
N TRP A 385 -18.60 2.55 15.34
CA TRP A 385 -17.47 3.44 15.10
C TRP A 385 -16.62 3.47 16.36
N ASP A 386 -15.68 2.53 16.43
CA ASP A 386 -14.97 2.15 17.66
C ASP A 386 -13.56 2.73 17.72
N GLY A 387 -13.28 3.53 18.75
CA GLY A 387 -11.97 4.15 19.02
C GLY A 387 -11.47 5.15 17.96
N ASN A 388 -12.16 5.29 16.83
CA ASN A 388 -11.72 6.11 15.71
C ASN A 388 -11.84 7.62 15.99
N THR A 389 -10.80 8.37 15.64
CA THR A 389 -10.73 9.82 15.82
C THR A 389 -10.53 10.53 14.49
N LEU A 390 -11.11 11.73 14.38
CA LEU A 390 -11.23 12.47 13.12
C LEU A 390 -10.74 13.91 13.33
N SER A 391 -9.94 14.43 12.40
CA SER A 391 -9.48 15.83 12.44
C SER A 391 -9.45 16.45 11.04
N GLY A 392 -9.76 17.74 10.93
CA GLY A 392 -9.67 18.49 9.66
C GLY A 392 -10.79 18.23 8.64
N TYR A 393 -11.88 17.55 9.03
CA TYR A 393 -13.06 17.35 8.18
C TYR A 393 -14.10 18.45 8.43
N ALA A 394 -14.79 18.89 7.37
CA ALA A 394 -15.85 19.89 7.50
C ALA A 394 -17.25 19.25 7.61
N GLY A 395 -18.30 20.08 7.56
CA GLY A 395 -19.68 19.67 7.75
C GLY A 395 -20.13 19.66 9.21
N THR A 396 -21.41 19.38 9.43
CA THR A 396 -22.00 19.27 10.77
C THR A 396 -21.81 17.85 11.29
N VAL A 397 -21.29 17.74 12.51
CA VAL A 397 -21.15 16.47 13.24
C VAL A 397 -22.50 15.94 13.69
N GLY A 398 -22.71 14.63 13.56
CA GLY A 398 -23.93 13.95 14.00
C GLY A 398 -24.83 13.53 12.84
N ASP A 399 -26.13 13.42 13.13
CA ASP A 399 -27.14 12.96 12.18
C ASP A 399 -27.14 13.73 10.86
N ASN A 400 -27.34 12.99 9.78
CA ASN A 400 -27.76 13.55 8.50
C ASN A 400 -28.89 12.68 7.94
N LEU A 401 -30.13 13.14 8.12
CA LEU A 401 -31.33 12.42 7.68
C LEU A 401 -31.83 12.86 6.30
N VAL A 402 -31.01 13.61 5.55
CA VAL A 402 -31.39 14.15 4.23
C VAL A 402 -30.56 13.46 3.14
N PRO A 403 -31.19 12.78 2.17
CA PRO A 403 -30.48 12.22 1.01
C PRO A 403 -29.82 13.31 0.15
N ASN A 404 -28.71 12.96 -0.52
CA ASN A 404 -27.95 13.86 -1.40
C ASN A 404 -27.57 15.19 -0.72
N SER A 405 -26.98 15.12 0.46
CA SER A 405 -26.68 16.28 1.30
C SER A 405 -25.37 16.10 2.08
N GLY A 406 -24.91 17.17 2.75
CA GLY A 406 -23.65 17.20 3.51
C GLY A 406 -22.47 17.78 2.72
N SER A 407 -21.36 18.02 3.41
CA SER A 407 -20.17 18.63 2.81
C SER A 407 -19.46 17.69 1.84
N LEU A 408 -18.67 18.23 0.90
CA LEU A 408 -17.79 17.44 0.00
C LEU A 408 -16.55 16.86 0.70
N ASP A 409 -16.32 17.29 1.93
CA ASP A 409 -15.21 16.93 2.80
C ASP A 409 -15.70 16.53 4.20
N ALA A 410 -16.93 16.00 4.27
CA ALA A 410 -17.44 15.36 5.49
C ALA A 410 -16.60 14.12 5.83
N ALA A 411 -16.48 13.76 7.11
CA ALA A 411 -15.66 12.63 7.53
C ALA A 411 -16.13 11.30 6.93
N ILE A 412 -17.45 11.05 6.97
CA ILE A 412 -18.03 9.83 6.40
C ILE A 412 -18.93 10.19 5.23
N TYR A 413 -18.76 9.49 4.12
CA TYR A 413 -19.69 9.52 3.00
C TYR A 413 -20.47 8.20 2.91
N ASN A 414 -21.75 8.25 3.30
CA ASN A 414 -22.67 7.14 3.08
C ASN A 414 -23.19 7.18 1.64
N ASN A 415 -22.52 6.48 0.74
CA ASN A 415 -22.88 6.36 -0.68
C ASN A 415 -23.59 5.04 -0.99
N SER A 416 -24.07 4.31 0.02
CA SER A 416 -24.64 2.97 -0.17
C SER A 416 -26.07 2.95 -0.72
N GLY A 417 -26.74 4.10 -0.73
CA GLY A 417 -28.15 4.23 -1.05
C GLY A 417 -29.11 3.68 0.02
N LYS A 418 -28.62 3.40 1.24
CA LYS A 418 -29.40 2.85 2.37
C LYS A 418 -29.32 3.74 3.61
N ALA A 419 -30.25 3.52 4.54
CA ALA A 419 -30.15 4.08 5.88
C ALA A 419 -29.00 3.41 6.65
N LEU A 420 -28.23 4.20 7.39
CA LEU A 420 -27.10 3.77 8.21
C LEU A 420 -27.28 4.30 9.64
N GLU A 421 -27.05 3.46 10.65
CA GLU A 421 -26.90 3.90 12.04
C GLU A 421 -25.46 3.66 12.50
N ILE A 422 -24.77 4.73 12.91
CA ILE A 422 -23.39 4.71 13.40
C ILE A 422 -23.39 4.87 14.92
N GLN A 423 -22.90 3.87 15.64
CA GLN A 423 -22.76 3.85 17.08
C GLN A 423 -21.34 4.24 17.48
N VAL A 424 -21.17 5.44 18.05
CA VAL A 424 -19.85 5.98 18.41
C VAL A 424 -19.48 5.50 19.81
N VAL A 425 -18.44 4.68 19.91
CA VAL A 425 -18.05 3.97 21.16
C VAL A 425 -16.56 4.12 21.49
N ASN A 426 -16.21 3.73 22.73
CA ASN A 426 -14.83 3.60 23.26
C ASN A 426 -13.87 4.77 22.95
N GLY A 427 -14.37 6.00 23.04
CA GLY A 427 -13.54 7.21 22.87
C GLY A 427 -13.44 7.72 21.43
N ALA A 428 -14.16 7.10 20.48
CA ALA A 428 -14.31 7.64 19.14
C ALA A 428 -14.97 9.02 19.14
N ASN A 429 -14.68 9.82 18.11
CA ASN A 429 -15.37 11.09 17.90
C ASN A 429 -16.50 10.92 16.89
N SER A 430 -17.60 11.65 17.10
CA SER A 430 -18.72 11.64 16.19
C SER A 430 -18.33 12.22 14.81
N PRO A 431 -18.63 11.52 13.71
CA PRO A 431 -18.32 11.98 12.37
C PRO A 431 -19.27 13.10 11.92
N SER A 432 -18.79 13.95 11.01
CA SER A 432 -19.66 14.66 10.08
C SER A 432 -20.03 13.75 8.91
N VAL A 433 -21.27 13.85 8.43
CA VAL A 433 -21.79 12.90 7.43
C VAL A 433 -22.30 13.56 6.16
N ARG A 434 -21.88 13.01 5.03
CA ARG A 434 -22.46 13.22 3.70
C ARG A 434 -23.28 11.99 3.31
N ASN A 435 -24.43 12.19 2.68
CA ASN A 435 -25.25 11.11 2.12
C ASN A 435 -25.36 11.22 0.60
N GLY A 436 -25.22 10.08 -0.06
CA GLY A 436 -25.53 9.92 -1.48
C GLY A 436 -27.03 9.91 -1.74
N ALA A 437 -27.40 9.64 -2.99
CA ALA A 437 -28.81 9.49 -3.35
C ALA A 437 -29.44 8.27 -2.64
N GLY A 438 -30.61 8.47 -2.02
CA GLY A 438 -31.33 7.40 -1.31
C GLY A 438 -30.78 7.02 0.07
N ALA A 439 -29.63 7.58 0.47
CA ALA A 439 -29.01 7.29 1.77
C ALA A 439 -29.44 8.28 2.86
N THR A 440 -29.47 7.80 4.10
CA THR A 440 -29.60 8.62 5.33
C THR A 440 -28.70 8.05 6.40
N THR A 441 -28.27 8.86 7.36
CA THR A 441 -27.37 8.41 8.43
C THR A 441 -27.77 9.00 9.78
N THR A 442 -27.93 8.12 10.77
CA THR A 442 -28.11 8.46 12.19
C THR A 442 -26.79 8.20 12.91
N VAL A 443 -26.34 9.12 13.75
CA VAL A 443 -25.12 9.01 14.57
C VAL A 443 -25.53 8.99 16.03
N VAL A 444 -25.43 7.81 16.63
CA VAL A 444 -25.68 7.59 18.07
C VAL A 444 -24.37 7.81 18.82
N ALA A 445 -24.19 9.05 19.30
CA ALA A 445 -22.99 9.48 20.02
C ALA A 445 -23.06 9.24 21.53
N GLY A 446 -21.89 9.23 22.19
CA GLY A 446 -21.79 9.24 23.65
C GLY A 446 -22.27 7.95 24.31
N LEU A 447 -22.13 6.80 23.63
CA LEU A 447 -22.52 5.52 24.21
C LEU A 447 -21.62 5.19 25.41
N ILE A 448 -22.23 4.72 26.50
CA ILE A 448 -21.57 4.26 27.72
C ILE A 448 -21.97 2.81 28.00
N ASN A 449 -21.04 2.05 28.61
CA ASN A 449 -21.29 0.67 29.00
C ASN A 449 -21.81 0.58 30.44
N LEU A 450 -22.87 -0.19 30.62
CA LEU A 450 -23.42 -0.58 31.91
C LEU A 450 -23.12 -2.07 32.11
N THR A 451 -22.30 -2.40 33.09
CA THR A 451 -21.84 -3.76 33.35
C THR A 451 -22.27 -4.21 34.75
N VAL A 452 -22.88 -5.39 34.83
CA VAL A 452 -23.18 -6.06 36.09
C VAL A 452 -22.51 -7.42 36.10
N THR A 453 -21.66 -7.67 37.08
CA THR A 453 -21.03 -8.98 37.33
C THR A 453 -21.70 -9.63 38.53
N VAL A 454 -22.15 -10.87 38.40
CA VAL A 454 -22.82 -11.62 39.45
C VAL A 454 -21.98 -12.83 39.86
N LEU A 455 -21.55 -12.84 41.11
CA LEU A 455 -20.70 -13.87 41.70
C LEU A 455 -21.37 -14.52 42.90
N ASP A 456 -20.99 -15.73 43.20
CA ASP A 456 -21.27 -16.41 44.46
C ASP A 456 -20.41 -15.77 45.58
N ASP A 457 -21.04 -15.39 46.69
CA ASP A 457 -20.37 -14.66 47.78
C ASP A 457 -19.37 -15.53 48.55
N GLU A 458 -19.61 -16.84 48.62
CA GLU A 458 -18.79 -17.79 49.38
C GLU A 458 -17.56 -18.25 48.58
N THR A 459 -17.76 -18.59 47.32
CA THR A 459 -16.73 -19.16 46.44
C THR A 459 -16.04 -18.11 45.58
N GLY A 460 -16.67 -16.96 45.38
CA GLY A 460 -16.21 -15.94 44.43
C GLY A 460 -16.34 -16.35 42.96
N LEU A 461 -16.98 -17.49 42.66
CA LEU A 461 -17.15 -17.99 41.30
C LEU A 461 -18.33 -17.32 40.60
N PRO A 462 -18.32 -17.23 39.26
CA PRO A 462 -19.45 -16.70 38.51
C PRO A 462 -20.72 -17.54 38.62
N ILE A 463 -21.86 -16.86 38.75
CA ILE A 463 -23.18 -17.50 38.69
C ILE A 463 -23.74 -17.32 37.27
N SER A 464 -23.49 -18.28 36.39
CA SER A 464 -23.85 -18.20 34.95
C SER A 464 -25.36 -18.25 34.65
N THR A 465 -26.16 -18.59 35.65
CA THR A 465 -27.62 -18.70 35.63
C THR A 465 -28.32 -17.48 36.21
N ALA A 466 -27.57 -16.51 36.74
CA ALA A 466 -28.14 -15.30 37.32
C ALA A 466 -28.85 -14.42 36.28
N ARG A 467 -29.88 -13.73 36.72
CA ARG A 467 -30.61 -12.70 35.98
C ARG A 467 -30.45 -11.35 36.65
N VAL A 468 -30.31 -10.34 35.82
CA VAL A 468 -30.15 -8.95 36.22
C VAL A 468 -31.27 -8.13 35.60
N TRP A 469 -31.85 -7.25 36.41
CA TRP A 469 -32.62 -6.12 35.94
C TRP A 469 -31.98 -4.83 36.46
N LEU A 470 -31.73 -3.87 35.57
CA LEU A 470 -31.22 -2.54 35.89
C LEU A 470 -32.07 -1.52 35.14
N GLY A 471 -32.52 -0.48 35.84
CA GLY A 471 -33.31 0.60 35.25
C GLY A 471 -32.97 1.96 35.85
N ARG A 472 -33.44 3.02 35.19
CA ARG A 472 -33.32 4.39 35.71
C ARG A 472 -34.12 4.51 37.00
N LYS A 473 -33.57 5.18 38.00
CA LYS A 473 -34.24 5.33 39.30
C LYS A 473 -35.50 6.18 39.22
N SER A 474 -35.48 7.19 38.34
CA SER A 474 -36.53 8.19 38.14
C SER A 474 -37.85 7.58 37.66
N ASP A 475 -37.82 6.79 36.60
CA ASP A 475 -39.01 6.31 35.87
C ASP A 475 -39.06 4.78 35.73
N LYS A 476 -38.03 4.08 36.19
CA LYS A 476 -37.86 2.62 36.05
C LYS A 476 -37.74 2.16 34.60
N SER A 477 -37.39 3.05 33.66
CA SER A 477 -37.10 2.64 32.29
C SER A 477 -35.98 1.61 32.30
N GLU A 478 -36.16 0.54 31.55
CA GLU A 478 -35.22 -0.56 31.50
C GLU A 478 -33.91 -0.16 30.80
N LEU A 479 -32.78 -0.55 31.38
CA LEU A 479 -31.44 -0.38 30.84
C LEU A 479 -30.77 -1.74 30.59
N ILE A 480 -30.97 -2.69 31.50
CA ILE A 480 -30.55 -4.10 31.37
C ILE A 480 -31.70 -4.97 31.86
N ASN A 481 -32.04 -6.02 31.11
CA ASN A 481 -32.90 -7.09 31.59
C ASN A 481 -32.55 -8.40 30.89
N GLY A 482 -31.88 -9.29 31.60
CA GLY A 482 -31.40 -10.51 30.97
C GLY A 482 -30.67 -11.44 31.90
N GLN A 483 -30.28 -12.59 31.35
CA GLN A 483 -29.40 -13.54 32.01
C GLN A 483 -27.94 -13.15 31.76
N VAL A 484 -27.07 -13.36 32.74
CA VAL A 484 -25.63 -13.19 32.58
C VAL A 484 -25.01 -14.29 31.73
N ASN A 485 -23.81 -14.06 31.20
CA ASN A 485 -23.05 -15.06 30.45
C ASN A 485 -22.34 -16.08 31.37
N ALA A 486 -21.59 -17.02 30.78
CA ALA A 486 -20.85 -18.04 31.52
C ALA A 486 -19.83 -17.49 32.55
N SER A 487 -19.38 -16.25 32.36
CA SER A 487 -18.49 -15.52 33.28
C SER A 487 -19.25 -14.68 34.31
N GLY A 488 -20.57 -14.82 34.39
CA GLY A 488 -21.41 -14.07 35.34
C GLY A 488 -21.59 -12.61 34.96
N VAL A 489 -21.29 -12.20 33.72
CA VAL A 489 -21.35 -10.80 33.28
C VAL A 489 -22.52 -10.56 32.34
N ILE A 490 -23.20 -9.43 32.51
CA ILE A 490 -24.09 -8.84 31.51
C ILE A 490 -23.68 -7.38 31.28
N THR A 491 -23.66 -6.96 30.02
CA THR A 491 -23.31 -5.61 29.60
C THR A 491 -24.37 -5.07 28.63
N ALA A 492 -24.71 -3.80 28.76
CA ALA A 492 -25.49 -3.05 27.77
C ALA A 492 -24.82 -1.72 27.46
N SER A 493 -24.90 -1.27 26.21
CA SER A 493 -24.44 0.05 25.77
C SER A 493 -25.64 0.97 25.58
N ILE A 494 -25.62 2.15 26.21
CA ILE A 494 -26.70 3.13 26.12
C ILE A 494 -26.14 4.53 25.80
N PRO A 495 -26.89 5.42 25.14
CA PRO A 495 -26.49 6.81 25.00
C PRO A 495 -26.40 7.49 26.37
N TYR A 496 -25.30 8.18 26.63
CA TYR A 496 -25.17 9.05 27.80
C TYR A 496 -25.93 10.35 27.56
N ASP A 497 -26.94 10.58 28.38
CA ASP A 497 -27.73 11.80 28.40
C ASP A 497 -27.28 12.75 29.52
N SER A 498 -27.09 12.21 30.72
CA SER A 498 -26.56 12.90 31.89
C SER A 498 -26.25 11.90 33.00
N ASP A 499 -25.52 12.33 34.04
CA ASP A 499 -25.31 11.50 35.24
C ASP A 499 -26.68 11.12 35.84
N THR A 500 -26.99 9.82 35.83
CA THR A 500 -28.33 9.32 36.13
C THR A 500 -28.27 8.21 37.15
N ASP A 501 -29.02 8.38 38.25
CA ASP A 501 -29.19 7.35 39.26
C ASP A 501 -29.84 6.10 38.67
N VAL A 502 -29.27 4.94 38.94
CA VAL A 502 -29.79 3.63 38.58
C VAL A 502 -30.18 2.83 39.81
N LEU A 503 -31.13 1.92 39.61
CA LEU A 503 -31.45 0.87 40.56
C LEU A 503 -31.76 -0.42 39.83
N GLY A 504 -31.70 -1.53 40.56
CA GLY A 504 -31.93 -2.84 39.96
C GLY A 504 -31.89 -3.95 40.99
N TRP A 505 -31.78 -5.17 40.48
CA TRP A 505 -31.51 -6.36 41.28
C TRP A 505 -30.77 -7.40 40.45
N ALA A 506 -30.01 -8.25 41.12
CA ALA A 506 -29.52 -9.51 40.59
C ALA A 506 -30.11 -10.66 41.43
N ARG A 507 -30.56 -11.71 40.76
CA ARG A 507 -31.08 -12.92 41.39
C ARG A 507 -30.69 -14.14 40.57
N GLU A 508 -30.57 -15.29 41.20
CA GLU A 508 -30.71 -16.55 40.49
C GLU A 508 -32.13 -17.07 40.72
N GLN A 509 -32.70 -17.77 39.75
CA GLN A 509 -33.97 -18.46 39.94
C GLN A 509 -33.80 -19.89 39.44
N ASN A 510 -33.13 -20.69 40.26
CA ASN A 510 -32.85 -22.08 39.95
C ASN A 510 -33.94 -22.98 40.52
N LEU A 511 -34.42 -23.96 39.76
CA LEU A 511 -35.39 -24.95 40.24
C LEU A 511 -34.74 -26.07 41.05
N THR A 512 -33.41 -26.11 41.07
CA THR A 512 -32.58 -27.07 41.78
C THR A 512 -31.53 -26.31 42.59
N PRO A 513 -31.26 -26.69 43.85
CA PRO A 513 -30.27 -26.01 44.70
C PRO A 513 -28.86 -25.97 44.09
N PRO A 514 -28.05 -24.95 44.43
CA PRO A 514 -28.38 -23.84 45.34
C PRO A 514 -29.26 -22.77 44.67
N ASP A 515 -30.25 -22.27 45.41
CA ASP A 515 -30.96 -21.03 45.06
C ASP A 515 -30.24 -19.86 45.75
N TYR A 516 -30.42 -18.61 45.29
CA TYR A 516 -29.67 -17.47 45.83
C TYR A 516 -30.58 -16.36 46.30
N THR A 517 -30.21 -15.71 47.41
CA THR A 517 -30.91 -14.52 47.90
C THR A 517 -30.68 -13.36 46.93
N GLN A 518 -31.76 -12.81 46.37
CA GLN A 518 -31.73 -11.61 45.52
C GLN A 518 -31.03 -10.45 46.24
N LYS A 519 -30.15 -9.72 45.54
CA LYS A 519 -29.58 -8.46 46.02
C LYS A 519 -29.97 -7.29 45.12
N ASN A 520 -30.24 -6.15 45.76
CA ASN A 520 -30.54 -4.91 45.05
C ASN A 520 -29.26 -4.26 44.52
N ILE A 521 -29.38 -3.60 43.38
CA ILE A 521 -28.36 -2.78 42.76
C ILE A 521 -28.77 -1.31 42.93
N SER A 522 -27.83 -0.43 43.24
CA SER A 522 -28.04 1.01 43.21
C SER A 522 -26.73 1.71 42.89
N GLY A 523 -26.81 2.83 42.19
CA GLY A 523 -25.66 3.68 41.92
C GLY A 523 -26.05 4.78 40.95
N GLN A 524 -25.07 5.29 40.22
CA GLN A 524 -25.25 6.31 39.20
C GLN A 524 -24.35 5.94 38.03
N TYR A 525 -24.87 5.97 36.80
CA TYR A 525 -24.01 5.93 35.63
C TYR A 525 -23.53 7.35 35.31
N THR A 526 -22.31 7.44 34.81
CA THR A 526 -21.67 8.71 34.42
C THR A 526 -21.16 8.62 32.98
N THR A 527 -20.41 9.62 32.51
CA THR A 527 -19.69 9.54 31.23
C THR A 527 -18.73 8.34 31.14
N ALA A 528 -18.31 7.77 32.28
CA ALA A 528 -17.48 6.55 32.31
C ALA A 528 -18.30 5.24 32.29
N GLY A 529 -19.64 5.32 32.22
CA GLY A 529 -20.54 4.18 32.36
C GLY A 529 -20.88 3.85 33.80
N PHE A 530 -21.26 2.59 34.02
CA PHE A 530 -21.57 2.02 35.33
C PHE A 530 -21.05 0.58 35.38
N SER A 531 -20.33 0.23 36.44
CA SER A 531 -19.87 -1.14 36.66
C SER A 531 -20.06 -1.52 38.11
N VAL A 532 -20.69 -2.67 38.36
CA VAL A 532 -20.91 -3.18 39.71
C VAL A 532 -20.77 -4.70 39.76
N THR A 533 -20.09 -5.18 40.81
CA THR A 533 -20.10 -6.60 41.17
C THR A 533 -21.12 -6.84 42.26
N VAL A 534 -22.09 -7.71 42.00
CA VAL A 534 -23.09 -8.18 42.96
C VAL A 534 -22.71 -9.59 43.39
N ARG A 535 -22.51 -9.77 44.70
CA ARG A 535 -22.24 -11.10 45.29
C ARG A 535 -23.51 -11.68 45.88
N LEU A 536 -24.02 -12.80 45.40
CA LEU A 536 -25.23 -13.43 45.92
C LEU A 536 -24.89 -14.50 46.96
N LEU A 537 -25.69 -14.58 48.02
CA LEU A 537 -25.55 -15.61 49.06
C LEU A 537 -26.40 -16.83 48.68
N PRO A 538 -25.85 -18.05 48.73
CA PRO A 538 -26.64 -19.27 48.60
C PRO A 538 -27.72 -19.32 49.70
N ASN A 539 -28.92 -19.73 49.34
CA ASN A 539 -29.97 -20.08 50.29
C ASN A 539 -29.66 -21.49 50.83
N GLU A 540 -29.65 -21.64 52.15
CA GLU A 540 -29.52 -22.95 52.82
C GLU A 540 -30.69 -23.89 52.53
#